data_AF-A0A9D9LN34-F1
#
_entry.id   AF-A0A9D9LN34-F1
#
_cell.length_a   1.000
_cell.length_b   1.000
_cell.length_c   1.000
_cell.angle_alpha   90.00
_cell.angle_beta   90.00
_cell.angle_gamma   90.00
#
_symmetry.space_group_name_H-M   'P 1'
#
loop_
_entity.id
_entity.type
_entity.pdbx_description
1 polymer ?
#
loop_
_entity_poly.entity_id
_entity_poly.type
_entity_poly.pdbx_seq_one_letter_code
_entity_poly.pdbx_strand_id
1 'polypeptide(L)'
;MNTQSIPTTLRYVLGLAATALACYLLWYFSDIVIYILISAVLGIIGRPLVRRISIVKIRGRYIPRGVAALITTVLTWVLFATFFSIFIPLIFNKLSQFANLDIAQVISSINDPIIALQEHLSETFSIPMREFSLTDTLAASMREWLNLDVVNSVVGSFVSTATDFVIALFSVTFITFFFLKEDGLFY
;
A
#
# COMPACT_ATOMS: atom_id res chain seq x y z
N MET A 1 -5.18 46.86 41.40
CA MET A 1 -5.12 46.13 40.12
C MET A 1 -5.19 44.64 40.43
N ASN A 2 -6.36 44.04 40.27
CA ASN A 2 -6.65 42.69 40.71
C ASN A 2 -6.18 41.71 39.62
N THR A 3 -5.00 41.12 39.78
CA THR A 3 -4.51 40.05 38.91
C THR A 3 -5.34 38.81 39.19
N GLN A 4 -6.31 38.53 38.32
CA GLN A 4 -7.05 37.28 38.34
C GLN A 4 -6.08 36.12 38.10
N SER A 5 -5.62 35.50 39.19
CA SER A 5 -4.90 34.24 39.16
C SER A 5 -5.84 33.17 38.61
N ILE A 6 -5.54 32.67 37.40
CA ILE A 6 -6.27 31.53 36.81
C ILE A 6 -6.34 30.43 37.86
N PRO A 7 -7.55 29.98 38.27
CA PRO A 7 -7.69 28.97 39.29
C PRO A 7 -6.98 27.68 38.84
N THR A 8 -6.22 27.06 39.73
CA THR A 8 -5.43 25.85 39.43
C THR A 8 -6.28 24.72 38.85
N THR A 9 -7.54 24.62 39.27
CA THR A 9 -8.53 23.68 38.69
C THR A 9 -8.79 23.93 37.20
N LEU A 10 -8.84 25.18 36.76
CA LEU A 10 -9.01 25.53 35.35
C LEU A 10 -7.78 25.11 34.54
N ARG A 11 -6.57 25.19 35.10
CA ARG A 11 -5.35 24.68 34.43
C ARG A 11 -5.37 23.16 34.28
N TYR A 12 -5.86 22.41 35.27
CA TYR A 12 -6.01 20.95 35.17
C TYR A 12 -7.11 20.54 34.18
N VAL A 13 -8.26 21.22 34.18
CA VAL A 13 -9.35 20.97 33.22
C VAL A 13 -8.89 21.30 31.80
N LEU A 14 -8.15 22.39 31.61
CA LEU A 14 -7.58 22.74 30.31
C LEU A 14 -6.53 21.71 29.84
N GLY A 15 -5.70 21.22 30.76
CA GLY A 15 -4.73 20.15 30.48
C GLY A 15 -5.41 18.85 30.07
N LEU A 16 -6.42 18.42 30.82
CA LEU A 16 -7.19 17.20 30.53
C LEU A 16 -7.96 17.33 29.21
N ALA A 17 -8.54 18.50 28.94
CA ALA A 17 -9.18 18.79 27.65
C ALA A 17 -8.18 18.77 26.49
N ALA A 18 -6.97 19.31 26.67
CA ALA A 18 -5.91 19.28 25.67
C ALA A 18 -5.42 17.85 25.39
N THR A 19 -5.23 17.04 26.44
CA THR A 19 -4.87 15.62 26.27
C THR A 19 -5.99 14.83 25.60
N ALA A 20 -7.25 15.03 26.00
CA ALA A 20 -8.40 14.37 25.36
C ALA A 20 -8.52 14.76 23.88
N LEU A 21 -8.32 16.04 23.55
CA LEU A 21 -8.32 16.52 22.17
C LEU A 21 -7.15 15.93 21.36
N ALA A 22 -5.96 15.84 21.95
CA ALA A 22 -4.81 15.20 21.31
C ALA A 22 -5.07 13.71 21.06
N CYS A 23 -5.58 12.97 22.05
CA CYS A 23 -5.99 11.57 21.88
C CYS A 23 -7.06 11.41 20.81
N TYR A 24 -8.06 12.30 20.77
CA TYR A 24 -9.10 12.30 19.74
C TYR A 24 -8.52 12.57 18.35
N LEU A 25 -7.60 13.53 18.21
CA LEU A 25 -6.91 13.80 16.94
C LEU A 25 -6.08 12.59 16.48
N LEU A 26 -5.36 11.94 17.39
CA LEU A 26 -4.56 10.76 17.07
C LEU A 26 -5.43 9.60 16.59
N TRP A 27 -6.61 9.43 17.19
CA TRP A 27 -7.57 8.42 16.75
C TRP A 27 -8.20 8.80 15.40
N TYR A 28 -8.60 10.07 15.22
CA TYR A 28 -9.20 10.57 13.99
C TYR A 28 -8.23 10.48 12.79
N PHE A 29 -6.94 10.78 13.00
CA PHE A 29 -5.89 10.72 11.97
C PHE A 29 -5.01 9.48 12.11
N SER A 30 -5.61 8.32 12.37
CA SER A 30 -4.87 7.06 12.59
C SER A 30 -3.90 6.73 11.45
N ASP A 31 -4.28 6.99 10.19
CA ASP A 31 -3.41 6.76 9.03
C ASP A 31 -2.12 7.59 9.09
N ILE A 32 -2.23 8.87 9.45
CA ILE A 32 -1.06 9.75 9.61
C ILE A 32 -0.16 9.24 10.74
N VAL A 33 -0.74 8.78 11.84
CA VAL A 33 0.01 8.20 12.97
C VAL A 33 0.77 6.95 12.52
N ILE A 34 0.14 6.07 11.73
CA ILE A 34 0.79 4.89 11.16
C ILE A 34 1.95 5.30 10.25
N TYR A 35 1.78 6.31 9.39
CA TYR A 35 2.85 6.81 8.53
C TYR A 35 4.04 7.33 9.35
N ILE A 36 3.77 8.08 10.43
CA ILE A 36 4.80 8.57 11.36
C ILE A 36 5.54 7.41 12.02
N LEU A 37 4.84 6.36 12.47
CA LEU A 37 5.45 5.18 13.08
C LEU A 37 6.38 4.44 12.12
N ILE A 38 5.92 4.18 10.88
CA ILE A 38 6.73 3.54 9.84
C ILE A 38 7.98 4.38 9.56
N SER A 39 7.81 5.70 9.38
CA SER A 39 8.91 6.63 9.17
C SER A 39 9.87 6.72 10.36
N ALA A 40 9.38 6.59 11.60
CA ALA A 40 10.22 6.55 12.80
C ALA A 40 11.15 5.34 12.75
N VAL A 41 10.62 4.16 12.44
CA VAL A 41 11.40 2.93 12.29
C VAL A 41 12.44 3.06 11.18
N LEU A 42 12.04 3.53 10.00
CA LEU A 42 12.96 3.78 8.88
C LEU A 42 14.03 4.82 9.22
N GLY A 43 13.65 5.89 9.93
CA GLY A 43 14.55 6.93 10.40
C GLY A 43 15.61 6.39 11.36
N ILE A 44 15.22 5.56 12.33
CA ILE A 44 16.15 4.92 13.27
C ILE A 44 17.17 4.04 12.53
N ILE A 45 16.71 3.23 11.58
CA ILE A 45 17.57 2.33 10.78
C ILE A 45 18.47 3.14 9.83
N GLY A 46 17.97 4.23 9.25
CA GLY A 46 18.70 5.06 8.28
C GLY A 46 19.71 6.03 8.90
N ARG A 47 19.55 6.44 10.16
CA ARG A 47 20.49 7.34 10.88
C ARG A 47 21.97 6.97 10.76
N PRO A 48 22.41 5.72 11.00
CA PRO A 48 23.82 5.36 10.82
C PRO A 48 24.30 5.58 9.38
N LEU A 49 23.47 5.35 8.36
CA LEU A 49 23.80 5.62 6.96
C LEU A 49 23.99 7.12 6.71
N VAL A 50 23.09 7.98 7.23
CA VAL A 50 23.24 9.44 7.14
C VAL A 50 24.55 9.89 7.77
N ARG A 51 24.87 9.37 8.96
CA ARG A 51 26.10 9.71 9.66
C ARG A 51 27.33 9.33 8.83
N ARG A 52 27.36 8.12 8.27
CA ARG A 52 28.44 7.66 7.38
C ARG A 52 28.61 8.59 6.17
N ILE A 53 27.51 8.96 5.52
CA ILE A 53 27.52 9.85 4.33
C ILE A 53 27.95 11.28 4.72
N SER A 54 27.48 11.81 5.85
CA SER A 54 27.80 13.17 6.30
C SER A 54 29.27 13.37 6.71
N ILE A 55 29.95 12.30 7.14
CA ILE A 55 31.38 12.33 7.48
C ILE A 55 32.25 12.36 6.21
N VAL A 56 31.73 11.93 5.06
CA VAL A 56 32.45 11.98 3.78
C VAL A 56 32.61 13.43 3.34
N LYS A 57 33.86 13.91 3.34
CA LYS A 57 34.21 15.22 2.76
C LYS A 57 34.27 15.08 1.25
N ILE A 58 33.26 15.62 0.55
CA ILE A 58 33.35 15.81 -0.90
C ILE A 58 34.00 17.17 -1.16
N ARG A 59 35.17 17.14 -1.81
CA ARG A 59 35.81 18.35 -2.37
C ARG A 59 36.10 19.47 -1.35
N GLY A 60 36.44 19.10 -0.11
CA GLY A 60 36.83 20.03 0.95
C GLY A 60 35.66 20.74 1.66
N ARG A 61 34.40 20.47 1.31
CA ARG A 61 33.22 20.95 2.03
C ARG A 61 32.46 19.79 2.68
N TYR A 62 31.93 20.04 3.88
CA TYR A 62 31.07 19.10 4.57
C TYR A 62 29.73 19.02 3.83
N ILE A 63 29.23 17.80 3.62
CA ILE A 63 27.90 17.60 3.02
C ILE A 63 26.87 18.12 4.05
N PRO A 64 26.00 19.07 3.68
CA PRO A 64 24.96 19.54 4.58
C PRO A 64 24.05 18.35 4.92
N ARG A 65 23.68 18.21 6.19
CA ARG A 65 22.92 17.05 6.70
C ARG A 65 21.64 16.75 5.91
N GLY A 66 20.96 17.79 5.41
CA GLY A 66 19.80 17.61 4.53
C GLY A 66 20.11 16.83 3.26
N VAL A 67 21.26 17.05 2.63
CA VAL A 67 21.66 16.29 1.42
C VAL A 67 21.99 14.85 1.78
N ALA A 68 22.69 14.62 2.90
CA ALA A 68 22.97 13.27 3.39
C ALA A 68 21.68 12.48 3.73
N ALA A 69 20.68 13.15 4.33
CA ALA A 69 19.36 12.59 4.62
C ALA A 69 18.59 12.26 3.34
N LEU A 70 18.62 13.13 2.33
CA LEU A 70 17.98 12.89 1.03
C LEU A 70 18.59 11.65 0.35
N ILE A 71 19.92 11.60 0.26
CA ILE A 71 20.65 10.47 -0.32
C ILE A 71 20.29 9.17 0.42
N THR A 72 20.25 9.21 1.75
CA THR A 72 19.89 8.02 2.55
C THR A 72 18.44 7.58 2.33
N THR A 73 17.52 8.52 2.20
CA THR A 73 16.10 8.24 1.93
C THR A 73 15.95 7.56 0.57
N VAL A 74 16.58 8.11 -0.47
CA VAL A 74 16.60 7.51 -1.82
C VAL A 74 17.27 6.14 -1.81
N LEU A 75 18.41 6.00 -1.12
CA LEU A 75 19.12 4.73 -0.99
C LEU A 75 18.25 3.66 -0.32
N THR A 76 17.47 4.05 0.69
CA THR A 76 16.53 3.13 1.36
C THR A 76 15.48 2.62 0.37
N TRP A 77 14.88 3.49 -0.43
CA TRP A 77 13.94 3.09 -1.48
C TRP A 77 14.58 2.18 -2.55
N VAL A 78 15.80 2.48 -2.99
CA VAL A 78 16.54 1.63 -3.94
C VAL A 78 16.83 0.25 -3.36
N LEU A 79 17.20 0.18 -2.07
CA LEU A 79 17.44 -1.07 -1.37
C LEU A 79 16.15 -1.90 -1.30
N PHE A 80 15.02 -1.29 -0.94
CA PHE A 80 13.72 -1.96 -0.97
C PHE A 80 13.37 -2.45 -2.38
N ALA A 81 13.46 -1.61 -3.40
CA ALA A 81 13.17 -1.98 -4.78
C ALA A 81 14.07 -3.14 -5.26
N THR A 82 15.36 -3.12 -4.91
CA THR A 82 16.32 -4.18 -5.23
C THR A 82 15.94 -5.48 -4.52
N PHE A 83 15.61 -5.41 -3.23
CA PHE A 83 15.17 -6.56 -2.46
C PHE A 83 13.92 -7.20 -3.07
N PHE A 84 12.90 -6.40 -3.39
CA PHE A 84 11.68 -6.88 -4.06
C PHE A 84 11.97 -7.44 -5.46
N SER A 85 12.82 -6.78 -6.25
CA SER A 85 13.19 -7.23 -7.59
C SER A 85 13.90 -8.58 -7.60
N ILE A 86 14.60 -8.97 -6.52
CA ILE A 86 15.21 -10.29 -6.39
C ILE A 86 14.20 -11.28 -5.81
N PHE A 87 13.42 -10.87 -4.80
CA PHE A 87 12.52 -11.75 -4.07
C PHE A 87 11.31 -12.19 -4.91
N ILE A 88 10.69 -11.27 -5.66
CA ILE A 88 9.54 -11.56 -6.55
C ILE A 88 9.88 -12.70 -7.53
N PRO A 89 10.90 -12.61 -8.41
CA PRO A 89 11.21 -13.68 -9.34
C PRO A 89 11.64 -14.95 -8.62
N LEU A 90 12.29 -14.87 -7.46
CA LEU A 90 12.67 -16.05 -6.69
C LEU A 90 11.44 -16.82 -6.19
N ILE A 91 10.41 -16.12 -5.69
CA ILE A 91 9.13 -16.73 -5.34
C ILE A 91 8.46 -17.30 -6.58
N PHE A 92 8.34 -16.55 -7.68
CA PHE A 92 7.69 -17.02 -8.90
C PHE A 92 8.39 -18.22 -9.53
N ASN A 93 9.72 -18.23 -9.54
CA ASN A 93 10.51 -19.36 -10.04
C ASN A 93 10.37 -20.61 -9.16
N LYS A 94 10.07 -20.44 -7.86
CA LYS A 94 9.77 -21.55 -6.96
C LYS A 94 8.32 -22.00 -7.09
N LEU A 95 7.38 -21.07 -7.15
CA LEU A 95 5.97 -21.34 -7.39
C LEU A 95 5.75 -22.02 -8.74
N SER A 96 6.48 -21.65 -9.79
CA SER A 96 6.39 -22.32 -11.10
C SER A 96 6.97 -23.74 -11.07
N GLN A 97 7.99 -24.01 -10.26
CA GLN A 97 8.51 -25.37 -10.04
C GLN A 97 7.53 -26.24 -9.23
N PHE A 98 6.87 -25.68 -8.22
CA PHE A 98 5.82 -26.38 -7.46
C PHE A 98 4.51 -26.53 -8.26
N ALA A 99 4.15 -25.51 -9.06
CA ALA A 99 2.98 -25.52 -9.93
C ALA A 99 3.12 -26.54 -11.07
N ASN A 100 4.28 -26.65 -11.70
CA ASN A 100 4.49 -27.65 -12.75
C ASN A 100 4.42 -29.10 -12.25
N LEU A 101 4.59 -29.34 -10.94
CA LEU A 101 4.50 -30.68 -10.34
C LEU A 101 3.07 -31.09 -9.92
N ASP A 102 2.09 -30.17 -9.90
CA ASP A 102 0.72 -30.47 -9.44
C ASP A 102 -0.40 -29.80 -10.26
N ILE A 103 -0.19 -28.59 -10.79
CA ILE A 103 -1.19 -27.84 -11.58
C ILE A 103 -1.39 -28.47 -12.97
N ALA A 104 -0.36 -29.08 -13.56
CA ALA A 104 -0.49 -29.80 -14.83
C ALA A 104 -1.40 -31.03 -14.72
N GLN A 105 -1.39 -31.74 -13.58
CA GLN A 105 -2.28 -32.89 -13.33
C GLN A 105 -3.70 -32.47 -12.94
N VAL A 106 -3.87 -31.36 -12.23
CA VAL A 106 -5.19 -30.83 -11.89
C VAL A 106 -5.91 -30.26 -13.12
N ILE A 107 -5.20 -29.57 -14.03
CA ILE A 107 -5.80 -29.02 -15.25
C ILE A 107 -6.16 -30.11 -16.27
N SER A 108 -5.34 -31.17 -16.41
CA SER A 108 -5.72 -32.31 -17.26
C SER A 108 -6.94 -33.06 -16.73
N SER A 109 -7.15 -33.09 -15.40
CA SER A 109 -8.31 -33.75 -14.78
C SER A 109 -9.62 -32.96 -14.90
N ILE A 110 -9.58 -31.70 -15.35
CA ILE A 110 -10.77 -30.84 -15.52
C ILE A 110 -11.23 -30.77 -16.99
N ASN A 111 -10.34 -30.97 -17.97
CA ASN A 111 -10.72 -30.89 -19.38
C ASN A 111 -11.55 -32.10 -19.87
N ASP A 112 -11.25 -33.31 -19.40
CA ASP A 112 -11.95 -34.53 -19.82
C ASP A 112 -13.44 -34.60 -19.37
N PRO A 113 -13.84 -34.23 -18.13
CA PRO A 113 -15.25 -34.31 -17.75
C PRO A 113 -16.13 -33.25 -18.44
N ILE A 114 -15.57 -32.11 -18.86
CA ILE A 114 -16.35 -31.04 -19.51
C ILE A 114 -16.81 -31.45 -20.92
N ILE A 115 -15.93 -32.13 -21.68
CA ILE A 115 -16.26 -32.62 -23.03
C ILE A 115 -17.21 -33.83 -22.95
N ALA A 116 -17.00 -34.74 -22.00
CA ALA A 116 -17.87 -35.90 -21.79
C ALA A 116 -19.30 -35.53 -21.34
N LEU A 117 -19.46 -34.43 -20.58
CA LEU A 117 -20.77 -33.89 -20.25
C LEU A 117 -21.47 -33.31 -21.49
N GLN A 118 -20.74 -32.68 -22.39
CA GLN A 118 -21.31 -32.06 -23.58
C GLN A 118 -21.85 -33.09 -24.59
N GLU A 119 -21.20 -34.25 -24.70
CA GLU A 119 -21.62 -35.33 -25.59
C GLU A 119 -22.83 -36.10 -25.02
N HIS A 120 -22.84 -36.43 -23.71
CA HIS A 120 -23.97 -37.10 -23.05
C HIS A 120 -25.25 -36.24 -22.95
N LEU A 121 -25.11 -34.91 -22.81
CA LEU A 121 -26.27 -34.02 -22.83
C LEU A 121 -26.87 -33.89 -24.25
N SER A 122 -26.07 -34.04 -25.31
CA SER A 122 -26.56 -33.93 -26.69
C SER A 122 -27.37 -35.15 -27.14
N GLU A 123 -27.00 -36.35 -26.68
CA GLU A 123 -27.63 -37.61 -27.11
C GLU A 123 -28.90 -37.93 -26.31
N THR A 124 -28.96 -37.53 -25.03
CA THR A 124 -30.10 -37.79 -24.14
C THR A 124 -31.22 -36.75 -24.28
N PHE A 125 -30.87 -35.50 -24.56
CA PHE A 125 -31.82 -34.40 -24.64
C PHE A 125 -31.89 -33.91 -26.09
N SER A 126 -32.73 -34.57 -26.89
CA SER A 126 -33.20 -34.08 -28.20
C SER A 126 -34.01 -32.77 -28.05
N ILE A 127 -33.37 -31.70 -27.56
CA ILE A 127 -34.00 -30.40 -27.40
C ILE A 127 -33.91 -29.67 -28.75
N PRO A 128 -35.05 -29.38 -29.39
CA PRO A 128 -35.06 -28.61 -30.62
C PRO A 128 -34.40 -27.24 -30.39
N MET A 129 -33.44 -26.92 -31.25
CA MET A 129 -32.82 -25.61 -31.42
C MET A 129 -33.88 -24.51 -31.65
N ARG A 130 -34.41 -23.91 -30.57
CA ARG A 130 -35.04 -22.58 -30.57
C ARG A 130 -35.33 -22.16 -29.13
N GLU A 131 -34.93 -20.93 -28.80
CA GLU A 131 -35.27 -20.18 -27.58
C GLU A 131 -34.44 -20.40 -26.30
N PHE A 132 -33.13 -20.50 -26.42
CA PHE A 132 -32.24 -19.94 -25.39
C PHE A 132 -31.29 -18.96 -26.06
N SER A 133 -31.71 -17.70 -26.12
CA SER A 133 -30.86 -16.61 -26.58
C SER A 133 -29.82 -16.33 -25.50
N LEU A 134 -28.79 -17.18 -25.46
CA LEU A 134 -27.56 -16.92 -24.72
C LEU A 134 -27.01 -15.54 -25.10
N THR A 135 -27.25 -15.12 -26.35
CA THR A 135 -26.92 -13.80 -26.88
C THR A 135 -27.66 -12.67 -26.16
N ASP A 136 -28.93 -12.82 -25.77
CA ASP A 136 -29.66 -11.78 -25.03
C ASP A 136 -29.24 -11.73 -23.56
N THR A 137 -28.95 -12.87 -22.93
CA THR A 137 -28.38 -12.91 -21.55
C THR A 137 -26.93 -12.44 -21.51
N LEU A 138 -26.12 -12.74 -22.54
CA LEU A 138 -24.76 -12.23 -22.69
C LEU A 138 -24.76 -10.74 -23.04
N ALA A 139 -25.68 -10.28 -23.90
CA ALA A 139 -25.81 -8.86 -24.24
C ALA A 139 -26.32 -8.03 -23.05
N ALA A 140 -27.23 -8.57 -22.22
CA ALA A 140 -27.65 -7.93 -20.98
C ALA A 140 -26.48 -7.85 -19.97
N SER A 141 -25.74 -8.94 -19.78
CA SER A 141 -24.54 -8.95 -18.90
C SER A 141 -23.44 -8.02 -19.42
N MET A 142 -23.23 -7.95 -20.73
CA MET A 142 -22.29 -7.03 -21.37
C MET A 142 -22.73 -5.57 -21.26
N ARG A 143 -24.04 -5.28 -21.33
CA ARG A 143 -24.61 -3.93 -21.11
C ARG A 143 -24.49 -3.49 -19.64
N GLU A 144 -24.61 -4.41 -18.71
CA GLU A 144 -24.42 -4.14 -17.28
C GLU A 144 -22.95 -3.88 -16.92
N TRP A 145 -22.01 -4.54 -17.60
CA TRP A 145 -20.57 -4.23 -17.53
C TRP A 145 -20.17 -2.95 -18.28
N LEU A 146 -20.87 -2.61 -19.37
CA LEU A 146 -20.72 -1.35 -20.11
C LEU A 146 -21.45 -0.18 -19.45
N ASN A 147 -22.12 -0.41 -18.31
CA ASN A 147 -22.81 0.64 -17.60
C ASN A 147 -21.78 1.63 -17.05
N LEU A 148 -21.97 2.92 -17.34
CA LEU A 148 -21.02 3.97 -16.96
C LEU A 148 -20.76 4.00 -15.46
N ASP A 149 -21.70 3.51 -14.66
CA ASP A 149 -21.57 3.41 -13.20
C ASP A 149 -20.54 2.37 -12.77
N VAL A 150 -20.48 1.19 -13.41
CA VAL A 150 -19.46 0.17 -13.11
C VAL A 150 -18.08 0.67 -13.53
N VAL A 151 -17.98 1.25 -14.74
CA VAL A 151 -16.73 1.86 -15.22
C VAL A 151 -16.25 2.98 -14.30
N ASN A 152 -17.16 3.90 -13.91
CA ASN A 152 -16.83 4.99 -13.00
C ASN A 152 -16.46 4.49 -11.60
N SER A 153 -17.08 3.40 -11.12
CA SER A 153 -16.73 2.82 -9.80
C SER A 153 -15.36 2.16 -9.79
N VAL A 154 -14.97 1.47 -10.87
CA VAL A 154 -13.65 0.82 -11.00
C VAL A 154 -12.57 1.87 -11.26
N VAL A 155 -12.83 2.86 -12.12
CA VAL A 155 -11.92 3.99 -12.31
C VAL A 155 -11.79 4.79 -11.03
N GLY A 156 -12.90 5.05 -10.33
CA GLY A 156 -12.94 5.77 -9.08
C GLY A 156 -12.14 5.06 -7.98
N SER A 157 -12.30 3.74 -7.83
CA SER A 157 -11.56 2.96 -6.84
C SER A 157 -10.08 2.82 -7.18
N PHE A 158 -9.73 2.71 -8.46
CA PHE A 158 -8.33 2.71 -8.89
C PHE A 158 -7.68 4.07 -8.61
N VAL A 159 -8.36 5.17 -8.95
CA VAL A 159 -7.86 6.53 -8.70
C VAL A 159 -7.75 6.80 -7.20
N SER A 160 -8.73 6.41 -6.39
CA SER A 160 -8.66 6.58 -4.93
C SER A 160 -7.49 5.77 -4.35
N THR A 161 -7.36 4.50 -4.73
CA THR A 161 -6.27 3.63 -4.27
C THR A 161 -4.90 4.16 -4.72
N ALA A 162 -4.79 4.62 -5.96
CA ALA A 162 -3.56 5.21 -6.48
C ALA A 162 -3.22 6.51 -5.74
N THR A 163 -4.23 7.34 -5.44
CA THR A 163 -4.06 8.59 -4.70
C THR A 163 -3.62 8.30 -3.27
N ASP A 164 -4.29 7.38 -2.57
CA ASP A 164 -3.94 6.97 -1.20
C ASP A 164 -2.53 6.37 -1.15
N PHE A 165 -2.17 5.55 -2.15
CA PHE A 165 -0.82 5.01 -2.28
C PHE A 165 0.23 6.11 -2.47
N VAL A 166 -0.03 7.08 -3.36
CA VAL A 166 0.87 8.22 -3.60
C VAL A 166 0.99 9.09 -2.34
N ILE A 167 -0.12 9.35 -1.65
CA ILE A 167 -0.15 10.11 -0.38
C ILE A 167 0.67 9.37 0.68
N ALA A 168 0.48 8.05 0.83
CA ALA A 168 1.23 7.23 1.78
C ALA A 168 2.73 7.23 1.45
N LEU A 169 3.10 6.98 0.18
CA LEU A 169 4.48 6.96 -0.27
C LEU A 169 5.17 8.31 -0.07
N PHE A 170 4.50 9.40 -0.45
CA PHE A 170 5.01 10.76 -0.28
C PHE A 170 5.16 11.11 1.21
N SER A 171 4.13 10.87 2.01
CA SER A 171 4.13 11.18 3.44
C SER A 171 5.22 10.41 4.18
N VAL A 172 5.32 9.09 3.97
CA VAL A 172 6.35 8.26 4.60
C VAL A 172 7.75 8.69 4.16
N THR A 173 7.96 8.99 2.87
CA THR A 173 9.25 9.49 2.36
C THR A 173 9.62 10.82 3.00
N PHE A 174 8.68 11.76 3.06
CA PHE A 174 8.88 13.10 3.58
C PHE A 174 9.17 13.10 5.09
N ILE A 175 8.37 12.36 5.88
CA ILE A 175 8.56 12.26 7.32
C ILE A 175 9.90 11.55 7.63
N THR A 176 10.21 10.47 6.92
CA THR A 176 11.51 9.76 7.08
C THR A 176 12.66 10.71 6.77
N PHE A 177 12.58 11.48 5.68
CA PHE A 177 13.58 12.49 5.35
C PHE A 177 13.77 13.52 6.47
N PHE A 178 12.67 14.03 7.05
CA PHE A 178 12.73 14.97 8.17
C PHE A 178 13.37 14.33 9.41
N PHE A 179 13.00 13.10 9.76
CA PHE A 179 13.56 12.36 10.89
C PHE A 179 15.05 12.02 10.73
N LEU A 180 15.51 11.87 9.48
CA LEU A 180 16.91 11.66 9.13
C LEU A 180 17.70 12.98 9.07
N LYS A 181 17.06 14.08 8.69
CA LYS A 181 17.65 15.43 8.66
C LYS A 181 17.82 15.99 10.07
N GLU A 182 16.86 15.73 10.97
CA GLU A 182 16.83 16.24 12.33
C GLU A 182 17.39 15.22 13.32
N ASP A 183 18.64 15.44 13.74
CA ASP A 183 19.34 14.52 14.66
C ASP A 183 18.73 14.45 16.07
N GLY A 184 17.92 15.44 16.48
CA GLY A 184 17.47 15.66 17.86
C GLY A 184 15.98 15.40 18.16
N LEU A 185 15.18 14.86 17.25
CA LEU A 185 13.73 14.69 17.53
C LEU A 185 13.40 13.62 18.59
N PHE A 186 14.35 12.72 18.89
CA PHE A 186 14.13 11.59 19.81
C PHE A 186 15.10 11.56 21.01
N TYR A 187 15.86 12.65 21.26
CA TYR A 187 16.81 12.78 22.38
C TYR A 187 16.73 14.15 23.04
#